data_AF-A0AAJ5YWV8-F1
#
_entry.id   AF-A0AAJ5YWV8-F1
#
_cell.length_a   1.000
_cell.length_b   1.000
_cell.length_c   1.000
_cell.angle_alpha   90.00
_cell.angle_beta   90.00
_cell.angle_gamma   90.00
#
_symmetry.space_group_name_H-M   'P 1'
#
loop_
_entity.id
_entity.type
_entity.pdbx_description
1 polymer ?
#
loop_
_entity_poly.entity_id
_entity_poly.type
_entity_poly.pdbx_seq_one_letter_code
_entity_poly.pdbx_strand_id
1 'polypeptide(L)' 'MYQRFRWTPKNTPSLIIFGLVIPGAAMYYFSQTTNKWDWTGKTKEDTLVKQSPEAKAKQ' A
#
# COMPACT_ATOMS: atom_id res chain seq x y z
N MET A 1 4.54 -24.35 22.13
CA MET A 1 4.20 -22.91 22.11
C MET A 1 2.80 -22.64 21.51
N TYR A 2 2.39 -23.27 20.40
CA TYR A 2 1.02 -23.14 19.85
C TYR A 2 -0.06 -23.93 20.61
N GLN A 3 0.32 -24.98 21.34
CA GLN A 3 -0.62 -25.88 22.05
C GLN A 3 -1.50 -25.19 23.11
N ARG A 4 -1.15 -23.96 23.53
CA ARG A 4 -1.92 -23.16 24.50
C ARG A 4 -2.65 -21.97 23.86
N PHE A 5 -2.56 -21.83 22.54
CA PHE A 5 -3.22 -20.74 21.85
C PHE A 5 -4.74 -20.92 21.92
N ARG A 6 -5.46 -19.84 22.25
CA ARG A 6 -6.91 -19.80 22.32
C ARG A 6 -7.38 -18.51 21.68
N TRP A 7 -8.36 -18.61 20.77
CA TRP A 7 -9.13 -17.47 20.32
C TRP A 7 -10.03 -17.02 21.47
N THR A 8 -9.87 -15.79 21.91
CA THR A 8 -10.69 -15.17 22.95
C THR A 8 -11.11 -13.78 22.50
N PRO A 9 -12.27 -13.28 22.94
CA PRO A 9 -12.71 -11.93 22.55
C PRO A 9 -11.68 -10.82 22.87
N LYS A 10 -10.78 -11.06 23.83
CA LYS A 10 -9.70 -10.14 24.20
C LYS A 10 -8.52 -10.13 23.21
N ASN A 11 -8.12 -11.28 22.65
CA ASN A 11 -6.92 -11.37 21.79
C ASN A 11 -7.25 -11.50 20.29
N THR A 12 -8.43 -12.01 19.94
CA THR A 12 -8.88 -12.19 18.56
C THR A 12 -8.86 -10.86 17.77
N PRO A 13 -9.34 -9.71 18.30
CA PRO A 13 -9.31 -8.46 17.55
C PRO A 13 -7.90 -8.02 17.20
N SER A 14 -6.95 -8.10 18.16
CA SER A 14 -5.56 -7.72 17.91
C SER A 14 -4.92 -8.60 16.84
N LEU A 15 -5.15 -9.92 16.88
CA LEU A 15 -4.61 -10.83 15.87
C LEU A 15 -5.18 -10.56 14.47
N ILE A 16 -6.47 -10.26 14.37
CA ILE A 16 -7.09 -9.89 13.09
C ILE A 16 -6.51 -8.57 12.58
N ILE A 17 -6.40 -7.55 13.44
CA ILE A 17 -5.90 -6.24 13.05
C ILE A 17 -4.44 -6.34 12.55
N PHE A 18 -3.56 -6.92 13.36
CA PHE A 18 -2.14 -6.97 13.03
C PHE A 18 -1.78 -8.06 12.01
N GLY A 19 -2.52 -9.18 12.00
CA GLY A 19 -2.25 -10.29 11.09
C GLY A 19 -2.89 -10.15 9.72
N LEU A 20 -3.98 -9.39 9.59
CA LEU A 20 -4.76 -9.32 8.35
C LEU A 20 -5.05 -7.88 7.94
N VAL A 21 -5.61 -7.05 8.82
CA VAL A 21 -6.05 -5.70 8.44
C VAL A 21 -4.87 -4.83 8.04
N ILE A 22 -3.82 -4.77 8.86
CA ILE A 22 -2.64 -3.93 8.58
C ILE A 22 -1.92 -4.39 7.29
N PRO A 23 -1.55 -5.68 7.12
CA PRO A 23 -0.91 -6.13 5.88
C PRO A 23 -1.81 -5.95 4.65
N GLY A 24 -3.12 -6.23 4.78
CA GLY A 24 -4.07 -6.09 3.68
C GLY A 24 -4.26 -4.63 3.25
N ALA A 25 -4.41 -3.72 4.21
CA ALA A 25 -4.48 -2.28 3.94
C ALA A 25 -3.18 -1.78 3.31
N ALA A 26 -2.01 -2.15 3.86
CA ALA A 26 -0.73 -1.77 3.30
C ALA A 26 -0.58 -2.25 1.85
N MET A 27 -0.89 -3.51 1.56
CA MET A 27 -0.87 -4.06 0.19
C MET A 27 -1.78 -3.28 -0.75
N TYR A 28 -3.00 -2.95 -0.31
CA TYR A 28 -3.96 -2.18 -1.10
C TYR A 28 -3.48 -0.74 -1.38
N TYR A 29 -2.94 -0.04 -0.39
CA TYR A 29 -2.42 1.31 -0.61
C TYR A 29 -1.15 1.30 -1.46
N PHE A 30 -0.27 0.31 -1.27
CA PHE A 30 0.95 0.18 -2.06
C PHE A 30 0.66 -0.18 -3.50
N SER A 31 -0.26 -1.11 -3.78
CA SER A 31 -0.63 -1.44 -5.17
C SER A 31 -1.16 -0.23 -5.93
N GLN A 32 -1.83 0.69 -5.23
CA GLN A 32 -2.28 1.95 -5.82
C GLN A 32 -1.17 2.98 -6.02
N THR A 33 -0.01 2.87 -5.38
CA THR A 33 1.11 3.83 -5.52
C THR A 33 2.26 3.29 -6.36
N THR A 34 2.34 1.96 -6.50
CA THR A 34 3.37 1.29 -7.29
C THR A 34 3.39 1.86 -8.71
N ASN A 35 4.56 2.32 -9.15
CA ASN A 35 4.80 2.95 -10.45
C ASN A 35 4.08 4.28 -10.73
N LYS A 36 3.38 4.89 -9.76
CA LYS A 36 2.78 6.22 -9.98
C LYS A 36 3.80 7.36 -9.95
N TRP A 37 4.93 7.16 -9.28
CA TRP A 37 5.90 8.22 -9.04
C TRP A 37 7.16 8.02 -9.88
N ASP A 38 7.66 9.09 -10.48
CA ASP A 38 8.96 9.17 -11.14
C ASP A 38 9.75 10.35 -10.58
N TRP A 39 10.89 10.02 -9.98
CA TRP A 39 11.79 10.97 -9.35
C TRP A 39 13.04 11.21 -10.20
N THR A 40 13.18 10.51 -11.32
CA THR A 40 14.41 10.50 -12.12
C THR A 40 14.59 11.85 -12.81
N GLY A 41 15.64 12.59 -12.43
CA GLY A 41 15.99 13.86 -13.05
C GLY A 41 14.97 14.99 -12.85
N LYS A 42 14.08 14.87 -11.85
CA LYS A 42 13.05 15.88 -11.55
C LYS A 42 13.56 16.95 -10.60
N THR A 43 13.21 18.21 -10.88
CA THR A 43 13.45 19.37 -10.00
C THR A 43 12.26 19.60 -9.07
N LYS A 44 12.39 20.51 -8.09
CA LYS A 44 11.33 20.75 -7.07
C LYS A 44 10.00 21.21 -7.65
N GLU A 45 10.03 21.83 -8.83
CA GLU A 45 8.86 22.39 -9.50
C GLU A 45 8.19 21.36 -10.44
N ASP A 46 8.87 20.25 -10.73
CA ASP A 46 8.37 19.25 -11.66
C ASP A 46 7.34 18.31 -11.04
N THR A 47 6.35 17.91 -11.86
CA THR A 47 5.40 16.87 -11.46
C THR A 47 6.11 15.51 -11.35
N LEU A 48 5.85 14.84 -10.22
CA LEU A 48 6.38 13.52 -9.90
C LEU A 48 5.43 12.40 -10.34
N VAL A 49 4.19 12.73 -10.71
CA VAL A 49 3.22 11.74 -11.16
C VAL A 49 3.58 11.32 -12.59
N LYS A 50 3.80 10.02 -12.80
CA LYS A 50 3.97 9.47 -14.16
C LYS A 50 2.68 9.75 -14.95
N GLN A 51 2.81 10.52 -16.02
CA GLN A 51 1.72 10.70 -16.97
C GLN A 51 1.51 9.38 -17.74
N SER A 52 0.25 8.91 -17.75
CA SER A 52 -0.14 7.74 -18.54
C SER A 52 0.18 7.98 -20.03
N PRO A 53 0.67 6.97 -20.78
CA PRO A 53 0.96 7.11 -22.21
C PRO A 53 -0.20 7.67 -23.04
N GLU A 54 -1.44 7.36 -22.64
CA GLU A 54 -2.68 7.82 -23.29
C GLU A 54 -2.90 9.34 -23.19
N ALA A 55 -2.42 9.96 -22.11
CA ALA A 55 -2.52 11.41 -21.92
C ALA A 55 -1.49 12.16 -22.78
N LYS A 56 -0.34 11.55 -23.07
CA LYS A 56 0.67 12.10 -23.99
C LYS A 56 0.28 11.97 -25.46
N ALA A 57 -0.47 10.94 -25.84
CA ALA A 57 -0.92 10.72 -27.22
C ALA A 57 -2.02 11.70 -27.69
N LYS A 58 -2.65 12.44 -26.76
CA LYS A 58 -3.71 13.43 -27.03
C LYS A 58 -3.25 14.90 -26.92
N GLN A 59 -1.96 15.14 -26.72
CA GLN A 59 -1.37 16.49 -26.64
C GLN A 59 -0.72 16.89 -27.96
#